data_AF-A0A435YNT6-F1
#
_entry.id   AF-A0A435YNT6-F1
#
_cell.length_a   1.000
_cell.length_b   1.000
_cell.length_c   1.000
_cell.angle_alpha   90.00
_cell.angle_beta   90.00
_cell.angle_gamma   90.00
#
_symmetry.space_group_name_H-M   'P 1'
#
loop_
_entity.id
_entity.type
_entity.pdbx_description
1 polymer ?
#
loop_
_entity_poly.entity_id
_entity_poly.type
_entity_poly.pdbx_seq_one_letter_code
_entity_poly.pdbx_strand_id
1 'polypeptide(L)'
;ENGALTIWGPRSKQIPALITGNTTVGGVGVSLHQIAIIVITPLILAALWMFLNRTRLGLALRAVAQNEDASHLVGLNVTALYGLAFAIAASLAGLAGIFMGGYRFMSPVMGSDPLLKALIVVVFGGISSISGPIFAAYLIGFFEAACSYYFGLYWTPALLFGVLILTLMVRPEGIFASRSRGLA
;
A
#
# COMPACT_ATOMS: atom_id res chain seq x y z
N GLU A 1 -2.85 4.14 22.20
CA GLU A 1 -2.90 5.55 21.77
C GLU A 1 -2.46 6.52 22.88
N ASN A 2 -3.07 6.47 24.07
CA ASN A 2 -2.74 7.38 25.18
C ASN A 2 -1.31 7.23 25.74
N GLY A 3 -0.73 6.03 25.73
CA GLY A 3 0.63 5.78 26.25
C GLY A 3 1.78 6.23 25.32
N ALA A 4 1.53 6.45 24.03
CA ALA A 4 2.54 6.97 23.11
C ALA A 4 2.69 8.50 23.24
N LEU A 5 1.58 9.18 23.54
CA LEU A 5 1.53 10.64 23.74
C LEU A 5 2.32 11.10 24.97
N THR A 6 2.40 10.27 26.02
CA THR A 6 3.15 10.59 27.25
C THR A 6 4.66 10.46 27.07
N ILE A 7 5.13 9.58 26.18
CA ILE A 7 6.56 9.32 25.96
C ILE A 7 7.12 10.22 24.86
N TRP A 8 6.38 10.44 23.75
CA TRP A 8 6.89 11.17 22.58
C TRP A 8 6.40 12.62 22.48
N GLY A 9 5.41 13.00 23.30
CA GLY A 9 4.82 14.33 23.31
C GLY A 9 3.91 14.60 22.11
N PRO A 10 2.89 15.46 22.24
CA PRO A 10 1.96 15.79 21.15
C PRO A 10 2.56 16.75 20.10
N ARG A 11 3.88 17.00 20.14
CA ARG A 11 4.54 17.97 19.25
C ARG A 11 4.79 17.33 17.89
N SER A 12 4.20 17.91 16.86
CA SER A 12 4.49 17.58 15.47
C SER A 12 5.99 17.77 15.20
N LYS A 13 6.70 16.68 14.91
CA LYS A 13 8.13 16.71 14.61
C LYS A 13 8.29 16.32 13.15
N GLN A 14 8.81 17.24 12.35
CA GLN A 14 9.12 16.95 10.95
C GLN A 14 10.46 16.22 10.90
N ILE A 15 10.48 15.02 10.31
CA ILE A 15 11.75 14.41 9.93
C ILE A 15 12.31 15.27 8.79
N PRO A 16 13.57 15.73 8.85
CA PRO A 16 14.16 16.47 7.74
C PRO A 16 14.09 15.59 6.47
N ALA A 17 13.64 16.18 5.36
CA ALA A 17 13.49 15.45 4.10
C ALA A 17 14.84 14.82 3.69
N LEU A 18 14.81 13.54 3.29
CA LEU A 18 16.00 12.76 2.92
C LEU A 18 16.84 13.41 1.80
N ILE A 19 16.21 14.28 0.99
CA ILE A 19 16.86 15.07 -0.06
C ILE A 19 16.31 16.50 0.02
N THR A 20 17.16 17.45 0.42
CA THR A 20 16.82 18.87 0.49
C THR A 20 17.12 19.52 -0.87
N GLY A 21 16.08 19.98 -1.57
CA GLY A 21 16.22 20.66 -2.85
C GLY A 21 14.87 20.83 -3.55
N ASN A 22 14.60 22.04 -4.03
CA ASN A 22 13.42 22.35 -4.83
C ASN A 22 13.88 22.51 -6.28
N THR A 23 13.26 21.75 -7.18
CA THR A 23 13.51 21.87 -8.62
C THR A 23 12.20 22.28 -9.29
N THR A 24 12.22 23.34 -10.08
CA THR A 24 11.06 23.72 -10.88
C THR A 24 10.99 22.82 -12.11
N VAL A 25 9.90 22.06 -12.25
CA VAL A 25 9.61 21.28 -13.46
C VAL A 25 8.38 21.91 -14.10
N GLY A 26 8.54 22.49 -15.29
CA GLY A 26 7.42 23.10 -16.03
C GLY A 26 6.73 24.28 -15.34
N GLY A 27 7.43 25.04 -14.47
CA GLY A 27 6.86 26.18 -13.75
C GLY A 27 6.16 25.83 -12.43
N VAL A 28 6.07 24.55 -12.07
CA VAL A 28 5.57 24.08 -10.77
C VAL A 28 6.76 23.73 -9.88
N GLY A 29 6.79 24.25 -8.65
CA GLY A 29 7.82 23.92 -7.66
C GLY A 29 7.62 22.49 -7.16
N VAL A 30 8.43 21.56 -7.63
CA VAL A 30 8.37 20.15 -7.19
C VAL A 30 9.57 19.88 -6.28
N SER A 31 9.29 19.36 -5.08
CA SER A 31 10.35 18.96 -4.16
C SER A 31 11.04 17.71 -4.70
N LEU A 32 12.38 17.64 -4.64
CA LEU A 32 13.15 16.45 -5.05
C LEU A 32 12.66 15.16 -4.35
N HIS A 33 12.13 15.28 -3.13
CA HIS A 33 11.50 14.19 -2.38
C HIS A 33 10.28 13.58 -3.10
N GLN A 34 9.43 14.39 -3.75
CA GLN A 34 8.28 13.89 -4.50
C GLN A 34 8.72 13.13 -5.76
N ILE A 35 9.74 13.63 -6.45
CA ILE A 35 10.31 12.96 -7.63
C ILE A 35 10.93 11.62 -7.21
N ALA A 36 11.66 11.61 -6.09
CA ALA A 36 12.24 10.38 -5.54
C ALA A 36 11.16 9.34 -5.23
N ILE A 37 10.03 9.72 -4.62
CA ILE A 37 8.90 8.81 -4.36
C ILE A 37 8.35 8.24 -5.68
N ILE A 38 8.10 9.09 -6.68
CA ILE A 38 7.55 8.68 -7.98
C ILE A 38 8.45 7.65 -8.68
N VAL A 39 9.77 7.73 -8.51
CA VAL A 39 10.73 6.79 -9.12
C VAL A 39 10.96 5.55 -8.26
N ILE A 40 11.09 5.71 -6.95
CA ILE A 40 11.45 4.61 -6.05
C ILE A 40 10.26 3.66 -5.83
N THR A 41 9.03 4.18 -5.72
CA THR A 41 7.84 3.35 -5.54
C THR A 41 7.65 2.30 -6.64
N PRO A 42 7.64 2.62 -7.95
CA PRO A 42 7.53 1.61 -9.00
C PRO A 42 8.74 0.67 -9.03
N LEU A 43 9.94 1.13 -8.65
CA LEU A 43 11.13 0.29 -8.57
C LEU A 43 11.00 -0.77 -7.47
N ILE A 44 10.48 -0.40 -6.29
CA ILE A 44 10.19 -1.34 -5.20
C ILE A 44 9.10 -2.34 -5.62
N LEU A 45 8.02 -1.85 -6.26
CA LEU A 45 6.94 -2.71 -6.74
C LEU A 45 7.43 -3.70 -7.81
N ALA A 46 8.28 -3.24 -8.75
CA ALA A 46 8.89 -4.10 -9.76
C ALA A 46 9.83 -5.13 -9.14
N ALA A 47 10.63 -4.74 -8.14
CA ALA A 47 11.49 -5.65 -7.39
C ALA A 47 10.66 -6.72 -6.65
N LEU A 48 9.56 -6.33 -5.99
CA LEU A 48 8.65 -7.25 -5.33
C LEU A 48 7.99 -8.22 -6.33
N TRP A 49 7.53 -7.71 -7.46
CA TRP A 49 6.92 -8.52 -8.51
C TRP A 49 7.92 -9.52 -9.10
N MET A 50 9.16 -9.09 -9.38
CA MET A 50 10.23 -9.97 -9.83
C MET A 50 10.58 -11.01 -8.76
N PHE A 51 10.66 -10.62 -7.49
CA PHE A 51 10.88 -11.56 -6.39
C PHE A 51 9.79 -12.64 -6.35
N LEU A 52 8.51 -12.25 -6.42
CA LEU A 52 7.40 -13.20 -6.37
C LEU A 52 7.33 -14.13 -7.60
N ASN A 53 7.70 -13.64 -8.79
CA ASN A 53 7.55 -14.41 -10.04
C ASN A 53 8.80 -15.15 -10.52
N ARG A 54 10.00 -14.71 -10.13
CA ARG A 54 11.25 -15.30 -10.61
C ARG A 54 11.99 -16.13 -9.56
N THR A 55 11.65 -16.01 -8.27
CA THR A 55 12.37 -16.74 -7.21
C THR A 55 11.64 -18.00 -6.77
N ARG A 56 12.40 -19.00 -6.29
CA ARG A 56 11.85 -20.25 -5.73
C ARG A 56 11.00 -20.00 -4.48
N LEU A 57 11.38 -19.01 -3.67
CA LEU A 57 10.62 -18.59 -2.49
C LEU A 57 9.29 -17.95 -2.87
N GLY A 58 9.27 -17.11 -3.91
CA GLY A 58 8.03 -16.54 -4.46
C GLY A 58 7.08 -17.60 -5.01
N LEU A 59 7.62 -18.62 -5.68
CA LEU A 59 6.82 -19.77 -6.13
C LEU A 59 6.23 -20.55 -4.95
N ALA A 60 7.02 -20.82 -3.90
CA ALA A 60 6.56 -21.51 -2.70
C ALA A 60 5.46 -20.72 -1.96
N LEU A 61 5.61 -19.39 -1.82
CA LEU A 61 4.60 -18.51 -1.24
C LEU A 61 3.26 -18.60 -1.99
N ARG A 62 3.32 -18.57 -3.32
CA ARG A 62 2.12 -18.70 -4.16
C ARG A 62 1.49 -20.10 -4.08
N ALA A 63 2.29 -21.14 -3.91
CA ALA A 63 1.79 -22.51 -3.75
C ALA A 63 1.01 -22.65 -2.43
N VAL A 64 1.55 -22.13 -1.33
CA VAL A 64 0.87 -22.10 -0.02
C VAL A 64 -0.42 -21.31 -0.10
N ALA A 65 -0.42 -20.16 -0.80
CA ALA A 65 -1.63 -19.35 -0.97
C ALA A 65 -2.75 -20.04 -1.78
N GLN A 66 -2.42 -21.05 -2.59
CA GLN A 66 -3.42 -21.83 -3.34
C GLN A 66 -3.95 -23.00 -2.52
N ASN A 67 -3.06 -23.75 -1.86
CA ASN A 67 -3.43 -24.88 -1.02
C ASN A 67 -2.34 -25.13 0.03
N GLU A 68 -2.63 -24.75 1.27
CA GLU A 68 -1.73 -24.91 2.41
C GLU A 68 -1.49 -26.39 2.73
N ASP A 69 -2.56 -27.20 2.74
CA ASP A 69 -2.50 -28.64 3.06
C ASP A 69 -1.62 -29.40 2.05
N ALA A 70 -1.81 -29.11 0.75
CA ALA A 70 -0.99 -29.72 -0.30
C ALA A 70 0.49 -29.29 -0.19
N SER A 71 0.75 -28.07 0.25
CA SER A 71 2.10 -27.55 0.43
C SER A 71 2.84 -28.27 1.57
N HIS A 72 2.13 -28.64 2.64
CA HIS A 72 2.68 -29.47 3.71
C HIS A 72 3.08 -30.87 3.23
N LEU A 73 2.29 -31.49 2.34
CA LEU A 73 2.57 -32.82 1.80
C LEU A 73 3.84 -32.88 0.94
N VAL A 74 4.18 -31.77 0.27
CA VAL A 74 5.41 -31.65 -0.53
C VAL A 74 6.64 -31.29 0.34
N GLY A 75 6.46 -31.13 1.66
CA GLY A 75 7.53 -30.84 2.61
C GLY A 75 7.93 -29.37 2.67
N LEU A 76 7.07 -28.45 2.22
CA LEU A 76 7.32 -27.01 2.39
C LEU A 76 7.12 -26.59 3.85
N ASN A 77 8.04 -25.79 4.37
CA ASN A 77 7.89 -25.17 5.68
C ASN A 77 6.97 -23.96 5.58
N VAL A 78 5.66 -24.19 5.71
CA VAL A 78 4.61 -23.18 5.64
C VAL A 78 4.80 -22.09 6.69
N THR A 79 5.20 -22.43 7.92
CA THR A 79 5.45 -21.46 9.00
C THR A 79 6.56 -20.47 8.64
N ALA A 80 7.66 -20.96 8.06
CA ALA A 80 8.75 -20.09 7.59
C ALA A 80 8.32 -19.19 6.43
N LEU A 81 7.46 -19.70 5.53
CA LEU A 81 6.91 -18.92 4.41
C LEU A 81 5.97 -17.81 4.89
N TYR A 82 5.09 -18.08 5.86
CA TYR A 82 4.27 -17.04 6.49
C TYR A 82 5.14 -15.98 7.18
N GLY A 83 6.16 -16.40 7.93
CA GLY A 83 7.12 -15.47 8.55
C GLY A 83 7.82 -14.58 7.53
N LEU A 84 8.22 -15.16 6.39
CA LEU A 84 8.84 -14.42 5.29
C LEU A 84 7.86 -13.44 4.61
N ALA A 85 6.60 -13.85 4.38
CA ALA A 85 5.57 -12.96 3.84
C ALA A 85 5.32 -11.76 4.77
N PHE A 86 5.23 -12.02 6.08
CA PHE A 86 5.05 -10.98 7.09
C PHE A 86 6.27 -10.04 7.15
N ALA A 87 7.49 -10.58 7.11
CA ALA A 87 8.71 -9.78 7.08
C ALA A 87 8.78 -8.85 5.85
N ILE A 88 8.41 -9.35 4.67
CA ILE A 88 8.32 -8.53 3.45
C ILE A 88 7.28 -7.43 3.62
N ALA A 89 6.06 -7.76 4.08
CA ALA A 89 5.00 -6.78 4.31
C ALA A 89 5.43 -5.68 5.31
N ALA A 90 6.02 -6.08 6.44
CA ALA A 90 6.51 -5.15 7.46
C ALA A 90 7.64 -4.24 6.93
N SER A 91 8.56 -4.78 6.13
CA SER A 91 9.64 -4.00 5.52
C SER A 91 9.10 -2.96 4.53
N LEU A 92 8.11 -3.33 3.71
CA LEU A 92 7.45 -2.42 2.76
C LEU A 92 6.64 -1.34 3.49
N ALA A 93 5.93 -1.71 4.57
CA ALA A 93 5.22 -0.76 5.42
C ALA A 93 6.18 0.24 6.09
N GLY A 94 7.33 -0.23 6.58
CA GLY A 94 8.37 0.62 7.15
C GLY A 94 8.95 1.60 6.12
N LEU A 95 9.27 1.13 4.93
CA LEU A 95 9.73 1.98 3.83
C LEU A 95 8.68 3.03 3.45
N ALA A 96 7.41 2.63 3.33
CA ALA A 96 6.30 3.57 3.05
C ALA A 96 6.17 4.65 4.15
N GLY A 97 6.33 4.27 5.43
CA GLY A 97 6.35 5.20 6.56
C GLY A 97 7.48 6.24 6.48
N ILE A 98 8.69 5.81 6.11
CA ILE A 98 9.85 6.71 5.93
C ILE A 98 9.57 7.72 4.81
N PHE A 99 9.04 7.26 3.65
CA PHE A 99 8.69 8.16 2.55
C PHE A 99 7.59 9.16 2.94
N MET A 100 6.60 8.70 3.70
CA MET A 100 5.50 9.55 4.18
C MET A 100 5.96 10.60 5.20
N GLY A 101 6.87 10.24 6.11
CA GLY A 101 7.42 11.15 7.12
C GLY A 101 8.24 12.31 6.54
N GLY A 102 8.81 12.15 5.35
CA GLY A 102 9.51 13.23 4.63
C GLY A 102 8.58 14.21 3.91
N TYR A 103 7.30 13.86 3.73
CA TYR A 103 6.32 14.70 3.00
C TYR A 103 5.28 15.36 3.92
N ARG A 104 4.91 14.72 5.05
CA ARG A 104 3.89 15.23 5.98
C ARG A 104 4.42 15.41 7.40
N PHE A 105 3.85 16.39 8.11
CA PHE A 105 4.13 16.63 9.54
C PHE A 105 3.71 15.44 10.39
N MET A 106 4.66 14.69 10.95
CA MET A 106 4.32 13.54 11.79
C MET A 106 3.57 13.98 13.06
N SER A 107 2.29 13.66 13.09
CA SER A 107 1.43 13.73 14.28
C SER A 107 1.10 12.30 14.72
N PRO A 108 0.97 12.03 16.03
CA PRO A 108 0.63 10.68 16.54
C PRO A 108 -0.64 10.06 15.93
N VAL A 109 -1.54 10.89 15.39
CA VAL A 109 -2.82 10.45 14.79
C VAL A 109 -2.68 10.15 13.29
N MET A 110 -1.53 10.41 12.66
CA MET A 110 -1.35 10.26 11.21
C MET A 110 -1.48 8.85 10.65
N GLY A 111 -1.53 7.82 11.49
CA GLY A 111 -1.68 6.44 11.05
C GLY A 111 -3.08 6.08 10.58
N SER A 112 -4.11 6.83 10.99
CA SER A 112 -5.51 6.49 10.66
C SER A 112 -5.83 6.70 9.18
N ASP A 113 -5.42 7.82 8.58
CA ASP A 113 -5.72 8.13 7.17
C ASP A 113 -5.09 7.12 6.19
N PRO A 114 -3.79 6.75 6.31
CA PRO A 114 -3.17 5.75 5.46
C PRO A 114 -3.77 4.37 5.64
N LEU A 115 -4.14 3.99 6.88
CA LEU A 115 -4.76 2.71 7.16
C LEU A 115 -6.10 2.58 6.44
N LEU A 116 -6.92 3.63 6.50
CA LEU A 116 -8.17 3.68 5.78
C LEU A 116 -7.94 3.60 4.26
N LYS A 117 -7.02 4.38 3.71
CA LYS A 117 -6.72 4.34 2.27
C LYS A 117 -6.20 2.97 1.82
N ALA A 118 -5.37 2.32 2.64
CA ALA A 118 -4.90 0.96 2.37
C ALA A 118 -6.07 -0.03 2.32
N LEU A 119 -7.04 0.08 3.24
CA LEU A 119 -8.25 -0.73 3.20
C LEU A 119 -9.04 -0.51 1.90
N ILE A 120 -9.23 0.75 1.49
CA ILE A 120 -9.93 1.09 0.24
C ILE A 120 -9.21 0.47 -0.96
N VAL A 121 -7.89 0.60 -1.02
CA VAL A 121 -7.07 0.03 -2.10
C VAL A 121 -7.14 -1.49 -2.15
N VAL A 122 -7.04 -2.17 -1.00
CA VAL A 122 -7.09 -3.64 -0.93
C VAL A 122 -8.47 -4.16 -1.32
N VAL A 123 -9.54 -3.55 -0.83
CA VAL A 123 -10.93 -3.94 -1.19
C VAL A 123 -11.20 -3.67 -2.66
N PHE A 124 -10.75 -2.54 -3.20
CA PHE A 124 -10.92 -2.21 -4.62
C PHE A 124 -10.13 -3.16 -5.53
N GLY A 125 -8.88 -3.46 -5.16
CA GLY A 125 -8.01 -4.35 -5.91
C GLY A 125 -8.40 -5.83 -5.83
N GLY A 126 -9.03 -6.25 -4.73
CA GLY A 126 -9.39 -7.63 -4.44
C GLY A 126 -8.26 -8.42 -3.78
N ILE A 127 -8.63 -9.37 -2.92
CA ILE A 127 -7.70 -10.13 -2.06
C ILE A 127 -7.04 -11.30 -2.82
N SER A 128 -7.70 -11.82 -3.86
CA SER A 128 -7.27 -13.05 -4.56
C SER A 128 -6.23 -12.82 -5.66
N SER A 129 -5.84 -11.57 -5.93
CA SER A 129 -4.89 -11.23 -6.99
C SER A 129 -3.72 -10.41 -6.46
N ILE A 130 -2.50 -10.84 -6.75
CA ILE A 130 -1.26 -10.12 -6.38
C ILE A 130 -1.14 -8.78 -7.13
N SER A 131 -1.57 -8.72 -8.40
CA SER A 131 -1.46 -7.51 -9.22
C SER A 131 -2.61 -6.53 -9.05
N GLY A 132 -3.77 -6.99 -8.56
CA GLY A 132 -4.98 -6.17 -8.37
C GLY A 132 -4.77 -4.96 -7.46
N PRO A 133 -4.24 -5.13 -6.23
CA PRO A 133 -3.98 -4.03 -5.29
C PRO A 133 -2.98 -2.99 -5.82
N ILE A 134 -1.99 -3.41 -6.62
CA ILE A 134 -1.00 -2.50 -7.21
C ILE A 134 -1.69 -1.55 -8.19
N PHE A 135 -2.53 -2.08 -9.08
CA PHE A 135 -3.26 -1.26 -10.05
C PHE A 135 -4.30 -0.37 -9.36
N ALA A 136 -4.99 -0.92 -8.35
CA ALA A 136 -5.92 -0.18 -7.51
C ALA A 136 -5.26 1.00 -6.79
N ALA A 137 -4.05 0.82 -6.25
CA ALA A 137 -3.31 1.86 -5.56
C ALA A 137 -3.02 3.06 -6.48
N TYR A 138 -2.59 2.80 -7.71
CA TYR A 138 -2.36 3.84 -8.70
C TYR A 138 -3.67 4.56 -9.07
N LEU A 139 -4.74 3.81 -9.37
CA LEU A 139 -6.02 4.38 -9.80
C LEU A 139 -6.64 5.25 -8.69
N ILE A 140 -6.67 4.73 -7.46
CA ILE A 140 -7.17 5.47 -6.29
C ILE A 140 -6.27 6.67 -5.99
N GLY A 141 -4.95 6.55 -6.13
CA GLY A 141 -4.02 7.67 -5.95
C GLY A 141 -4.25 8.81 -6.95
N PHE A 142 -4.44 8.48 -8.23
CA PHE A 142 -4.80 9.46 -9.25
C PHE A 142 -6.18 10.08 -8.99
N PHE A 143 -7.16 9.26 -8.58
CA PHE A 143 -8.48 9.74 -8.23
C PHE A 143 -8.44 10.69 -7.03
N GLU A 144 -7.67 10.36 -5.99
CA GLU A 144 -7.45 11.22 -4.83
C GLU A 144 -6.83 12.56 -5.25
N ALA A 145 -5.79 12.53 -6.08
CA ALA A 145 -5.11 13.74 -6.55
C ALA A 145 -6.06 14.63 -7.37
N ALA A 146 -6.88 14.05 -8.26
CA ALA A 146 -7.87 14.78 -9.03
C ALA A 146 -8.97 15.37 -8.13
N CYS A 147 -9.54 14.58 -7.21
CA CYS A 147 -10.53 15.06 -6.25
C CYS A 147 -9.99 16.18 -5.37
N SER A 148 -8.75 16.06 -4.92
CA SER A 148 -8.09 17.09 -4.12
C SER A 148 -7.91 18.40 -4.90
N TYR A 149 -7.71 18.34 -6.21
CA TYR A 149 -7.59 19.52 -7.07
C TYR A 149 -8.95 20.18 -7.34
N TYR A 150 -10.00 19.40 -7.63
CA TYR A 150 -11.32 19.93 -8.01
C TYR A 150 -12.24 20.28 -6.84
N PHE A 151 -12.32 19.42 -5.81
CA PHE A 151 -13.28 19.52 -4.70
C PHE A 151 -12.66 19.99 -3.38
N GLY A 152 -11.33 20.15 -3.37
CA GLY A 152 -10.57 20.56 -2.18
C GLY A 152 -10.31 19.42 -1.19
N LEU A 153 -9.33 19.65 -0.31
CA LEU A 153 -8.83 18.65 0.64
C LEU A 153 -9.90 18.09 1.59
N TYR A 154 -10.92 18.89 1.91
CA TYR A 154 -11.93 18.55 2.91
C TYR A 154 -12.91 17.45 2.42
N TRP A 155 -13.29 17.47 1.15
CA TRP A 155 -14.24 16.51 0.57
C TRP A 155 -13.58 15.23 0.06
N THR A 156 -12.26 15.24 -0.08
CA THR A 156 -11.49 14.11 -0.64
C THR A 156 -11.68 12.82 0.16
N PRO A 157 -11.63 12.79 1.51
CA PRO A 157 -11.88 11.57 2.28
C PRO A 157 -13.29 11.00 2.08
N ALA A 158 -14.30 11.88 2.02
CA ALA A 158 -15.69 11.46 1.81
C ALA A 158 -15.89 10.80 0.44
N LEU A 159 -15.25 11.32 -0.62
CA LEU A 159 -15.28 10.73 -1.95
C LEU A 159 -14.58 9.37 -2.00
N LEU A 160 -13.43 9.23 -1.32
CA LEU A 160 -12.72 7.95 -1.21
C LEU A 160 -13.57 6.89 -0.49
N PHE A 161 -14.26 7.26 0.58
CA PHE A 161 -15.25 6.39 1.22
C PHE A 161 -16.40 6.03 0.28
N GLY A 162 -16.89 6.99 -0.51
CA GLY A 162 -17.89 6.72 -1.55
C GLY A 162 -17.42 5.66 -2.55
N VAL A 163 -16.15 5.74 -3.00
CA VAL A 163 -15.55 4.74 -3.89
C VAL A 163 -15.50 3.36 -3.22
N LEU A 164 -15.15 3.27 -1.95
CA LEU A 164 -15.18 2.01 -1.19
C LEU A 164 -16.59 1.39 -1.18
N ILE A 165 -17.60 2.17 -0.80
CA ILE A 165 -19.00 1.72 -0.72
C ILE A 165 -19.47 1.28 -2.10
N LEU A 166 -19.19 2.06 -3.14
CA LEU A 166 -19.57 1.74 -4.51
C LEU A 166 -18.89 0.46 -5.00
N THR A 167 -17.62 0.25 -4.63
CA THR A 167 -16.90 -0.98 -4.99
C THR A 167 -17.49 -2.20 -4.30
N LEU A 168 -17.84 -2.09 -3.01
CA LEU A 168 -18.53 -3.18 -2.30
C LEU A 168 -19.91 -3.49 -2.89
N MET A 169 -20.65 -2.47 -3.35
CA MET A 169 -21.94 -2.68 -4.02
C MET A 169 -21.81 -3.35 -5.39
N VAL A 170 -20.81 -2.96 -6.18
CA VAL A 170 -20.67 -3.45 -7.56
C VAL A 170 -19.97 -4.81 -7.60
N ARG A 171 -18.90 -5.00 -6.81
CA ARG A 171 -18.13 -6.25 -6.71
C ARG A 171 -17.46 -6.38 -5.33
N PRO A 172 -18.09 -7.08 -4.37
CA PRO A 172 -17.55 -7.24 -3.02
C PRO A 172 -16.22 -8.00 -2.97
N GLU A 173 -15.90 -8.80 -4.00
CA GLU A 173 -14.62 -9.51 -4.09
C GLU A 173 -13.47 -8.64 -4.64
N GLY A 174 -13.77 -7.44 -5.17
CA GLY A 174 -12.84 -6.54 -5.84
C GLY A 174 -12.85 -6.66 -7.37
N ILE A 175 -12.23 -5.69 -8.06
CA ILE A 175 -12.29 -5.61 -9.54
C ILE A 175 -11.48 -6.72 -10.22
N PHE A 176 -10.37 -7.14 -9.61
CA PHE A 176 -9.45 -8.12 -10.16
C PHE A 176 -9.54 -9.50 -9.46
N ALA A 177 -10.64 -9.76 -8.77
CA ALA A 177 -10.84 -11.05 -8.11
C ALA A 177 -10.91 -12.18 -9.14
N SER A 178 -10.00 -13.16 -9.04
CA SER A 178 -10.16 -14.39 -9.82
C SER A 178 -11.32 -15.18 -9.24
N ARG A 179 -12.32 -15.49 -10.06
CA ARG A 179 -13.42 -16.39 -9.69
C ARG A 179 -12.82 -17.74 -9.27
N SER A 180 -12.75 -17.97 -7.97
CA SER A 180 -12.55 -19.30 -7.43
C SER A 180 -13.70 -20.15 -7.97
N ARG A 181 -13.40 -21.03 -8.94
CA ARG A 181 -14.32 -22.10 -9.31
C ARG A 181 -14.37 -23.03 -8.11
N GLY A 182 -15.32 -22.78 -7.21
CA GLY A 182 -15.82 -23.81 -6.33
C GLY A 182 -16.34 -24.93 -7.23
N LEU A 183 -15.60 -26.04 -7.29
CA LEU A 183 -16.12 -27.29 -7.82
C LEU A 183 -17.17 -27.74 -6.81
N ALA A 184 -18.44 -27.47 -7.16
CA ALA A 184 -19.58 -28.20 -6.65
C ALA A 184 -19.55 -29.64 -7.19
#